data_AF-A0AAD7AB04-F1
#
_entry.id   AF-A0AAD7AB04-F1
#
_cell.length_a   1.000
_cell.length_b   1.000
_cell.length_c   1.000
_cell.angle_alpha   90.00
_cell.angle_beta   90.00
_cell.angle_gamma   90.00
#
_symmetry.space_group_name_H-M   'P 1'
#
loop_
_entity.id
_entity.type
_entity.pdbx_description
1 polymer ?
#
loop_
_entity_poly.entity_id
_entity_poly.type
_entity_poly.pdbx_seq_one_letter_code
_entity_poly.pdbx_strand_id
1 'polypeptide(L)'
;MSTKEAILRDSSNHAQLLAQIIELDYVPPALQYKNTYIATLEKFLMELENQISRLKQTAIKKERQKHEAMRDTNEATTDRIVDKITRRKEKVETKASKEKDDLMEAPKEEKQAKREEERMKTMIAEGKAVRADLQEKLQLYNKTKQDLAELYRKIFDGPTPAYPQDDQLEYELQQAQSRYTQVQGFLHLKSQAVGLFELENTEFLACKCRVQEVLDSSPIGSGATMSDMMKRCILAAKDHAAQTQILPVHQARIQRGKTTNAQSFM
;
A
#
# COMPACT_ATOMS: atom_id res chain seq x y z
N MET A 1 4.19 -33.30 -32.94
CA MET A 1 2.73 -33.17 -33.14
C MET A 1 2.49 -31.89 -33.92
N SER A 2 1.57 -31.91 -34.87
CA SER A 2 1.14 -30.69 -35.56
C SER A 2 0.31 -29.82 -34.60
N THR A 3 0.41 -28.49 -34.71
CA THR A 3 -0.42 -27.53 -33.93
C THR A 3 -1.92 -27.85 -34.03
N LYS A 4 -2.38 -28.32 -35.19
CA LYS A 4 -3.78 -28.73 -35.40
C LYS A 4 -4.18 -29.92 -34.52
N GLU A 5 -3.29 -30.90 -34.35
CA GLU A 5 -3.51 -32.07 -33.51
C GLU A 5 -3.54 -31.68 -32.02
N ALA A 6 -2.69 -30.75 -31.61
CA ALA A 6 -2.68 -30.21 -30.26
C ALA A 6 -3.99 -29.46 -29.92
N ILE A 7 -4.48 -28.64 -30.85
CA ILE A 7 -5.77 -27.93 -30.71
C ILE A 7 -6.92 -28.92 -30.54
N LEU A 8 -7.00 -29.95 -31.40
CA LEU A 8 -8.07 -30.94 -31.33
C LEU A 8 -8.03 -31.74 -30.03
N ARG A 9 -6.83 -32.12 -29.58
CA ARG A 9 -6.63 -32.87 -28.34
C ARG A 9 -7.05 -32.06 -27.11
N ASP A 10 -6.68 -30.79 -27.05
CA ASP A 10 -6.87 -29.94 -25.87
C ASP A 10 -8.19 -29.14 -25.91
N SER A 11 -8.99 -29.25 -26.97
CA SER A 11 -10.27 -28.54 -27.16
C SER A 11 -11.27 -28.77 -26.01
N SER A 12 -11.40 -30.01 -25.51
CA SER A 12 -12.29 -30.30 -24.38
C SER A 12 -11.81 -29.64 -23.08
N ASN A 13 -10.49 -29.59 -22.85
CA ASN A 13 -9.91 -28.94 -21.67
C ASN A 13 -10.13 -27.42 -21.76
N HIS A 14 -9.89 -26.84 -22.93
CA HIS A 14 -10.18 -25.42 -23.19
C HIS A 14 -11.63 -25.05 -22.88
N ALA A 15 -12.60 -25.85 -23.35
CA ALA A 15 -14.02 -25.62 -23.08
C ALA A 15 -14.36 -25.69 -21.58
N GLN A 16 -13.76 -26.64 -20.84
CA GLN A 16 -13.95 -26.76 -19.40
C GLN A 16 -13.38 -25.57 -18.63
N LEU A 17 -12.17 -25.11 -18.98
CA LEU A 17 -11.55 -23.93 -18.36
C LEU A 17 -12.38 -22.67 -18.62
N LEU A 18 -12.88 -22.49 -19.84
CA LEU A 18 -13.77 -21.36 -20.15
C LEU A 18 -15.09 -21.42 -19.37
N ALA A 19 -15.72 -22.59 -19.28
CA ALA A 19 -16.94 -22.75 -18.51
C ALA A 19 -16.75 -22.37 -17.03
N GLN A 20 -15.64 -22.81 -16.43
CA GLN A 20 -15.28 -22.45 -15.05
C GLN A 20 -15.01 -20.95 -14.88
N ILE A 21 -14.35 -20.30 -15.84
CA ILE A 21 -14.12 -18.85 -15.81
C ILE A 21 -15.46 -18.11 -15.85
N ILE A 22 -16.39 -18.52 -16.72
CA ILE A 22 -17.72 -17.91 -16.84
C ILE A 22 -18.51 -18.09 -15.55
N GLU A 23 -18.49 -19.29 -14.95
CA GLU A 23 -19.16 -19.57 -13.68
C GLU A 23 -18.65 -18.67 -12.55
N LEU A 24 -17.35 -18.36 -12.53
CA LEU A 24 -16.70 -17.59 -11.48
C LEU A 24 -16.55 -16.09 -11.81
N ASP A 25 -17.07 -15.61 -12.93
CA ASP A 25 -16.83 -14.23 -13.39
C ASP A 25 -17.48 -13.17 -12.48
N TYR A 26 -18.51 -13.55 -11.72
CA TYR A 26 -19.15 -12.68 -10.72
C TYR A 26 -18.29 -12.46 -9.47
N VAL A 27 -17.28 -13.30 -9.23
CA VAL A 27 -16.56 -13.35 -7.95
C VAL A 27 -15.74 -12.08 -7.67
N PRO A 28 -14.95 -11.53 -8.62
CA PRO A 28 -14.21 -10.28 -8.38
C PRO A 28 -15.10 -9.09 -7.95
N PRO A 29 -16.19 -8.73 -8.67
CA PRO A 29 -17.04 -7.63 -8.23
C PRO A 29 -17.80 -7.94 -6.94
N ALA A 30 -18.23 -9.20 -6.72
CA ALA A 30 -18.89 -9.61 -5.48
C ALA A 30 -17.97 -9.46 -4.26
N LEU A 31 -16.69 -9.83 -4.39
CA LEU A 31 -15.71 -9.68 -3.31
C LEU A 31 -15.44 -8.20 -3.01
N GLN A 32 -15.31 -7.36 -4.03
CA GLN A 32 -15.14 -5.92 -3.87
C GLN A 32 -16.33 -5.31 -3.13
N TYR A 33 -17.55 -5.63 -3.57
CA TYR A 33 -18.77 -5.18 -2.90
C TYR A 33 -18.79 -5.63 -1.43
N LYS A 34 -18.51 -6.92 -1.16
CA LYS A 34 -18.51 -7.46 0.20
C LYS A 34 -17.48 -6.78 1.11
N ASN A 35 -16.30 -6.48 0.59
CA ASN A 35 -15.26 -5.73 1.31
C ASN A 35 -15.74 -4.33 1.69
N THR A 36 -16.35 -3.61 0.74
CA THR A 36 -16.90 -2.27 1.01
C THR A 36 -18.04 -2.32 2.02
N TYR A 37 -18.92 -3.33 1.93
CA TYR A 37 -20.02 -3.53 2.87
C TYR A 37 -19.52 -3.79 4.30
N ILE A 38 -18.56 -4.70 4.47
CA ILE A 38 -17.95 -4.98 5.79
C ILE A 38 -17.29 -3.71 6.35
N ALA A 39 -16.52 -2.98 5.54
CA ALA A 39 -15.88 -1.75 5.99
C ALA A 39 -16.89 -0.69 6.46
N THR A 40 -18.04 -0.57 5.78
CA THR A 40 -19.13 0.31 6.19
C THR A 40 -19.76 -0.14 7.51
N LEU A 41 -20.01 -1.45 7.69
CA LEU A 41 -20.52 -1.99 8.95
C LEU A 41 -19.55 -1.77 10.11
N GLU A 42 -18.24 -1.94 9.88
CA GLU A 42 -17.21 -1.69 10.89
C GLU A 42 -17.16 -0.22 11.30
N LYS A 43 -17.38 0.72 10.36
CA LYS A 43 -17.53 2.15 10.69
C LYS A 43 -18.76 2.42 11.54
N PHE A 44 -19.92 1.87 11.17
CA PHE A 44 -21.14 2.04 11.96
C PHE A 44 -21.03 1.43 13.35
N LEU A 45 -20.38 0.28 13.49
CA LEU A 45 -20.10 -0.33 14.79
C LEU A 45 -19.24 0.58 15.65
N MET A 46 -18.18 1.18 15.09
CA MET A 46 -17.33 2.13 15.82
C MET A 46 -18.11 3.39 16.25
N GLU A 47 -18.99 3.92 15.39
CA GLU A 47 -19.87 5.04 15.75
C GLU A 47 -20.82 4.69 16.90
N LEU A 48 -21.38 3.48 16.87
CA LEU A 48 -22.29 2.97 17.90
C LEU A 48 -21.55 2.74 19.24
N GLU A 49 -20.36 2.16 19.21
CA GLU A 49 -19.50 2.00 20.39
C GLU A 49 -19.15 3.36 21.02
N ASN A 50 -18.85 4.36 20.18
CA ASN A 50 -18.64 5.74 20.62
C ASN A 50 -19.90 6.35 21.25
N GLN A 51 -21.09 6.08 20.70
CA GLN A 51 -22.35 6.52 21.29
C GLN A 51 -22.62 5.86 22.64
N ILE A 52 -22.42 4.55 22.76
CA ILE A 52 -22.56 3.79 24.02
C ILE A 52 -21.61 4.33 25.08
N SER A 53 -20.34 4.60 24.73
CA SER A 53 -19.37 5.16 25.68
C SER A 53 -19.76 6.56 26.15
N ARG A 54 -20.29 7.41 25.26
CA ARG A 54 -20.82 8.74 25.62
C ARG A 54 -22.02 8.64 26.57
N LEU A 55 -22.98 7.76 26.28
CA LEU A 55 -24.15 7.53 27.15
C LEU A 55 -23.74 7.04 28.55
N LYS A 56 -22.74 6.15 28.64
CA LYS A 56 -22.18 5.71 29.93
C LYS A 56 -21.53 6.87 30.70
N GLN A 57 -20.75 7.71 30.02
CA GLN A 57 -20.11 8.87 30.65
C GLN A 57 -21.12 9.91 31.15
N THR A 58 -22.18 10.18 30.39
CA THR A 58 -23.23 11.11 30.82
C THR A 58 -24.05 10.55 31.97
N ALA A 59 -24.33 9.24 31.98
CA ALA A 59 -24.97 8.56 33.10
C ALA A 59 -24.14 8.69 34.39
N ILE A 60 -22.83 8.39 34.33
CA ILE A 60 -21.91 8.52 35.48
C ILE A 60 -21.84 9.97 35.99
N LYS A 61 -21.79 10.96 35.08
CA LYS A 61 -21.77 12.38 35.46
C LYS A 61 -23.07 12.81 36.15
N LYS A 62 -24.23 12.38 35.63
CA LYS A 62 -25.54 12.64 36.24
C LYS A 62 -25.65 12.01 37.63
N GLU A 63 -25.16 10.79 37.81
CA GLU A 63 -25.14 10.10 39.10
C GLU A 63 -24.28 10.85 40.14
N ARG A 64 -23.06 11.26 39.75
CA ARG A 64 -22.17 12.07 40.61
C ARG A 64 -22.81 13.40 41.03
N GLN A 65 -23.40 14.14 40.08
CA GLN A 65 -24.09 15.40 40.37
C GLN A 65 -25.28 15.22 41.31
N LYS A 66 -26.01 14.11 41.20
CA LYS A 66 -27.10 13.77 42.15
C LYS A 66 -26.56 13.46 43.55
N HIS A 67 -25.47 12.71 43.66
CA HIS A 67 -24.82 12.43 44.95
C HIS A 67 -24.26 13.70 45.61
N GLU A 68 -23.67 14.61 44.84
CA GLU A 68 -23.20 15.91 45.30
C GLU A 68 -24.38 16.79 45.78
N ALA A 69 -25.42 16.92 44.96
CA ALA A 69 -26.62 17.68 45.34
C ALA A 69 -27.32 17.13 46.58
N MET A 70 -27.40 15.81 46.75
CA MET A 70 -27.94 15.19 47.97
C MET A 70 -27.10 15.50 49.21
N ARG A 71 -25.77 15.54 49.07
CA ARG A 71 -24.84 15.90 50.16
C ARG A 71 -25.04 17.35 50.59
N ASP A 72 -25.16 18.27 49.64
CA ASP A 72 -25.38 19.70 49.92
C ASP A 72 -26.75 19.96 50.56
N THR A 73 -27.79 19.19 50.18
CA THR A 73 -29.11 19.30 50.81
C THR A 73 -29.16 18.73 52.22
N ASN A 74 -28.35 17.72 52.54
CA ASN A 74 -28.35 17.11 53.88
C ASN A 74 -27.68 18.02 54.92
N GLU A 75 -26.73 18.88 54.54
CA GLU A 75 -26.18 19.91 55.45
C GLU A 75 -27.11 21.12 55.62
N ALA A 76 -27.95 21.47 54.63
CA ALA A 76 -28.79 22.66 54.66
C ALA A 76 -30.23 22.44 55.16
N THR A 77 -30.65 21.19 55.44
CA THR A 77 -32.08 20.87 55.59
C THR A 77 -32.43 19.99 56.80
N THR A 78 -31.77 20.14 57.95
CA THR A 78 -32.33 19.62 59.22
C THR A 78 -33.36 20.56 59.84
N ASP A 79 -33.36 21.87 59.52
CA ASP A 79 -34.16 22.87 60.26
C ASP A 79 -35.43 23.37 59.55
N ARG A 80 -35.76 22.91 58.33
CA ARG A 80 -36.88 23.47 57.52
C ARG A 80 -37.90 22.46 56.98
N ILE A 81 -37.79 21.18 57.36
CA ILE A 81 -38.55 20.09 56.72
C ILE A 81 -39.96 19.91 57.31
N VAL A 82 -40.20 20.27 58.57
CA VAL A 82 -41.49 19.96 59.24
C VAL A 82 -42.67 20.77 58.69
N ASP A 83 -42.46 21.99 58.18
CA ASP A 83 -43.57 22.92 57.84
C ASP A 83 -44.05 22.88 56.37
N LYS A 84 -43.32 22.24 55.45
CA LYS A 84 -43.64 22.30 54.00
C LYS A 84 -44.24 21.01 53.43
N ILE A 85 -44.31 19.94 54.21
CA ILE A 85 -44.72 18.60 53.75
C ILE A 85 -46.23 18.51 53.48
N THR A 86 -47.06 19.35 54.11
CA THR A 86 -48.53 19.24 54.05
C THR A 86 -49.19 19.94 52.85
N ARG A 87 -48.52 20.88 52.16
CA ARG A 87 -49.13 21.69 51.07
C ARG A 87 -48.67 21.37 49.63
N ARG A 88 -47.80 20.37 49.42
CA ARG A 88 -47.15 20.13 48.10
C ARG A 88 -47.27 18.72 47.54
N LYS A 89 -48.11 17.85 48.09
CA LYS A 89 -48.23 16.43 47.68
C LYS A 89 -48.43 16.23 46.17
N GLU A 90 -49.30 17.03 45.55
CA GLU A 90 -49.61 16.95 44.11
C GLU A 90 -48.44 17.37 43.18
N LYS A 91 -47.63 18.34 43.61
CA LYS A 91 -46.41 18.80 42.89
C LYS A 91 -45.22 17.85 43.09
N VAL A 92 -45.28 16.98 44.10
CA VAL A 92 -44.23 15.98 44.37
C VAL A 92 -44.50 14.71 43.55
N GLU A 93 -45.75 14.27 43.40
CA GLU A 93 -46.10 13.12 42.55
C GLU A 93 -45.80 13.37 41.07
N THR A 94 -46.16 14.54 40.54
CA THR A 94 -45.86 14.91 39.14
C THR A 94 -44.37 15.05 38.87
N LYS A 95 -43.57 15.50 39.85
CA LYS A 95 -42.10 15.53 39.74
C LYS A 95 -41.48 14.14 39.87
N ALA A 96 -41.97 13.32 40.79
CA ALA A 96 -41.51 11.94 40.95
C ALA A 96 -41.84 11.06 39.75
N SER A 97 -42.96 11.30 39.06
CA SER A 97 -43.29 10.61 37.81
C SER A 97 -42.32 10.99 36.69
N LYS A 98 -42.09 12.28 36.45
CA LYS A 98 -41.13 12.75 35.43
C LYS A 98 -39.71 12.29 35.71
N GLU A 99 -39.30 12.29 36.97
CA GLU A 99 -37.96 11.85 37.35
C GLU A 99 -37.79 10.33 37.21
N LYS A 100 -38.86 9.55 37.39
CA LYS A 100 -38.88 8.10 37.09
C LYS A 100 -38.84 7.83 35.58
N ASP A 101 -39.54 8.63 34.77
CA ASP A 101 -39.52 8.50 33.31
C ASP A 101 -38.11 8.81 32.75
N ASP A 102 -37.50 9.92 33.18
CA ASP A 102 -36.14 10.32 32.78
C ASP A 102 -35.06 9.31 33.26
N LEU A 103 -35.26 8.70 34.44
CA LEU A 103 -34.35 7.67 34.97
C LEU A 103 -34.43 6.36 34.17
N MET A 104 -35.59 6.07 33.59
CA MET A 104 -35.83 4.84 32.82
C MET A 104 -35.46 4.99 31.34
N GLU A 105 -35.25 6.20 30.83
CA GLU A 105 -34.93 6.46 29.43
C GLU A 105 -33.48 6.11 29.08
N ALA A 106 -32.50 6.58 29.87
CA ALA A 106 -31.07 6.33 29.60
C ALA A 106 -30.67 4.83 29.64
N PRO A 107 -31.17 3.99 30.58
CA PRO A 107 -30.91 2.55 30.56
C PRO A 107 -31.59 1.82 29.39
N LYS A 108 -32.72 2.33 28.89
CA LYS A 108 -33.40 1.77 27.70
C LYS A 108 -32.59 2.04 26.44
N GLU A 109 -32.11 3.27 26.27
CA GLU A 109 -31.25 3.66 25.15
C GLU A 109 -29.93 2.87 25.14
N GLU A 110 -29.28 2.70 26.29
CA GLU A 110 -28.06 1.89 26.39
C GLU A 110 -28.33 0.42 26.00
N LYS A 111 -29.44 -0.15 26.48
CA LYS A 111 -29.82 -1.54 26.16
C LYS A 111 -30.16 -1.71 24.67
N GLN A 112 -30.80 -0.72 24.06
CA GLN A 112 -31.09 -0.73 22.62
C GLN A 112 -29.80 -0.64 21.82
N ALA A 113 -28.91 0.30 22.13
CA ALA A 113 -27.64 0.46 21.45
C ALA A 113 -26.76 -0.80 21.55
N LYS A 114 -26.71 -1.46 22.71
CA LYS A 114 -26.01 -2.76 22.86
C LYS A 114 -26.61 -3.88 22.00
N ARG A 115 -27.94 -3.91 21.83
CA ARG A 115 -28.58 -4.90 20.96
C ARG A 115 -28.23 -4.67 19.49
N GLU A 116 -28.18 -3.40 19.09
CA GLU A 116 -27.75 -3.00 17.75
C GLU A 116 -26.27 -3.33 17.52
N GLU A 117 -25.41 -3.15 18.53
CA GLU A 117 -23.99 -3.50 18.50
C GLU A 117 -23.79 -5.00 18.26
N GLU A 118 -24.44 -5.86 19.04
CA GLU A 118 -24.35 -7.30 18.89
C GLU A 118 -24.90 -7.78 17.53
N ARG A 119 -25.96 -7.15 17.04
CA ARG A 119 -26.47 -7.41 15.69
C ARG A 119 -25.45 -7.06 14.62
N MET A 120 -24.79 -5.91 14.73
CA MET A 120 -23.75 -5.48 13.78
C MET A 120 -22.52 -6.39 13.82
N LYS A 121 -22.07 -6.81 15.00
CA LYS A 121 -20.99 -7.81 15.15
C LYS A 121 -21.33 -9.12 14.43
N THR A 122 -22.57 -9.58 14.59
CA THR A 122 -23.05 -10.79 13.92
C THR A 122 -23.02 -10.64 12.40
N MET A 123 -23.54 -9.52 11.87
CA MET A 123 -23.50 -9.24 10.43
C MET A 123 -22.08 -9.12 9.87
N ILE A 124 -21.14 -8.57 10.65
CA ILE A 124 -19.72 -8.51 10.28
C ILE A 124 -19.10 -9.91 10.25
N ALA A 125 -19.41 -10.76 11.22
CA ALA A 125 -18.91 -12.13 11.29
C ALA A 125 -19.42 -12.95 10.09
N GLU A 126 -20.72 -12.91 9.81
CA GLU A 126 -21.32 -13.53 8.61
C GLU A 126 -20.72 -12.94 7.32
N GLY A 127 -20.53 -11.63 7.29
CA GLY A 127 -19.88 -10.93 6.18
C GLY A 127 -18.47 -11.46 5.91
N LYS A 128 -17.67 -11.65 6.96
CA LYS A 128 -16.31 -12.19 6.90
C LYS A 128 -16.27 -13.65 6.45
N ALA A 129 -17.23 -14.48 6.87
CA ALA A 129 -17.36 -15.85 6.41
C ALA A 129 -17.62 -15.92 4.89
N VAL A 130 -18.58 -15.14 4.39
CA VAL A 130 -18.86 -15.06 2.95
C VAL A 130 -17.68 -14.47 2.17
N ARG A 131 -16.97 -13.50 2.74
CA ARG A 131 -15.75 -12.95 2.14
C ARG A 131 -14.68 -14.05 1.96
N ALA A 132 -14.49 -14.92 2.95
CA ALA A 132 -13.52 -16.01 2.86
C ALA A 132 -13.86 -16.98 1.71
N ASP A 133 -15.13 -17.39 1.58
CA ASP A 133 -15.61 -18.21 0.46
C ASP A 133 -15.37 -17.54 -0.90
N LEU A 134 -15.67 -16.23 -1.01
CA LEU A 134 -15.39 -15.47 -2.23
C LEU A 134 -13.88 -15.34 -2.53
N GLN A 135 -13.02 -15.31 -1.50
CA GLN A 135 -11.57 -15.30 -1.69
C GLN A 135 -11.04 -16.63 -2.22
N GLU A 136 -11.56 -17.76 -1.70
CA GLU A 136 -11.21 -19.09 -2.22
C GLU A 136 -11.65 -19.24 -3.68
N LYS A 137 -12.88 -18.81 -4.01
CA LYS A 137 -13.38 -18.78 -5.40
C LYS A 137 -12.55 -17.87 -6.30
N LEU A 138 -12.05 -16.74 -5.78
CA LEU A 138 -11.19 -15.84 -6.55
C LEU A 138 -9.83 -16.49 -6.85
N GLN A 139 -9.27 -17.24 -5.90
CA GLN A 139 -8.05 -18.00 -6.14
C GLN A 139 -8.27 -19.05 -7.24
N LEU A 140 -9.39 -19.76 -7.20
CA LEU A 140 -9.76 -20.70 -8.25
C LEU A 140 -9.91 -20.00 -9.60
N TYR A 141 -10.64 -18.88 -9.67
CA TYR A 141 -10.78 -18.09 -10.90
C TYR A 141 -9.44 -17.67 -11.50
N ASN A 142 -8.53 -17.17 -10.66
CA ASN A 142 -7.21 -16.74 -11.10
C ASN A 142 -6.36 -17.94 -11.56
N LYS A 143 -6.44 -19.07 -10.86
CA LYS A 143 -5.77 -20.30 -11.26
C LYS A 143 -6.29 -20.81 -12.60
N THR A 144 -7.61 -20.89 -12.80
CA THR A 144 -8.20 -21.32 -14.07
C THR A 144 -7.78 -20.40 -15.23
N LYS A 145 -7.66 -19.09 -15.01
CA LYS A 145 -7.11 -18.16 -16.00
C LYS A 145 -5.64 -18.43 -16.32
N GLN A 146 -4.83 -18.75 -15.31
CA GLN A 146 -3.43 -19.13 -15.51
C GLN A 146 -3.34 -20.45 -16.28
N ASP A 147 -4.09 -21.47 -15.89
CA ASP A 147 -4.14 -22.77 -16.56
C ASP A 147 -4.56 -22.60 -18.04
N LEU A 148 -5.51 -21.70 -18.33
CA LEU A 148 -5.91 -21.37 -19.71
C LEU A 148 -4.77 -20.69 -20.48
N ALA A 149 -4.07 -19.73 -19.86
CA ALA A 149 -2.92 -19.07 -20.48
C ALA A 149 -1.77 -20.06 -20.74
N GLU A 150 -1.51 -20.97 -19.80
CA GLU A 150 -0.52 -22.04 -19.96
C GLU A 150 -0.90 -23.01 -21.08
N LEU A 151 -2.19 -23.35 -21.20
CA LEU A 151 -2.69 -24.17 -22.30
C LEU A 151 -2.44 -23.50 -23.65
N TYR A 152 -2.74 -22.21 -23.77
CA TYR A 152 -2.42 -21.44 -24.97
C TYR A 152 -0.92 -21.43 -25.25
N ARG A 153 -0.11 -21.16 -24.22
CA ARG A 153 1.34 -21.16 -24.33
C ARG A 153 1.87 -22.51 -24.85
N LYS A 154 1.34 -23.61 -24.34
CA LYS A 154 1.76 -24.96 -24.76
C LYS A 154 1.39 -25.28 -26.21
N ILE A 155 0.27 -24.77 -26.70
CA ILE A 155 -0.24 -25.07 -28.04
C ILE A 155 0.39 -24.16 -29.09
N PHE A 156 0.59 -22.88 -28.74
CA PHE A 156 0.96 -21.83 -29.69
C PHE A 156 2.36 -21.27 -29.50
N ASP A 157 3.01 -21.47 -28.35
CA ASP A 157 4.43 -21.12 -28.21
C ASP A 157 5.31 -22.28 -28.68
N GLY A 158 6.37 -21.92 -29.38
CA GLY A 158 7.38 -22.83 -29.88
C GLY A 158 7.47 -22.81 -31.39
N PRO A 159 8.48 -23.51 -31.94
CA PRO A 159 8.64 -23.59 -33.39
C PRO A 159 7.39 -24.21 -34.00
N THR A 160 6.97 -23.67 -35.14
CA THR A 160 5.88 -24.18 -35.93
C THR A 160 6.47 -25.08 -37.03
N PRO A 161 6.67 -26.39 -36.79
CA PRO A 161 7.42 -27.27 -37.70
C PRO A 161 6.82 -27.40 -39.11
N ALA A 162 5.57 -26.97 -39.31
CA ALA A 162 4.95 -26.87 -40.62
C ALA A 162 5.50 -25.71 -41.48
N TYR A 163 6.15 -24.72 -40.84
CA TYR A 163 6.70 -23.50 -41.43
C TYR A 163 8.13 -23.24 -40.92
N PRO A 164 9.10 -24.12 -41.26
CA PRO A 164 10.48 -24.00 -40.75
C PRO A 164 11.21 -22.73 -41.21
N GLN A 165 10.75 -22.11 -42.30
CA GLN A 165 11.28 -20.83 -42.78
C GLN A 165 10.88 -19.67 -41.85
N ASP A 166 9.63 -19.68 -41.37
CA ASP A 166 9.14 -18.67 -40.42
C ASP A 166 9.89 -18.81 -39.08
N ASP A 167 10.08 -20.05 -38.61
CA ASP A 167 10.87 -20.33 -37.40
C ASP A 167 12.32 -19.81 -37.50
N GLN A 168 12.96 -19.95 -38.67
CA GLN A 168 14.30 -19.40 -38.92
C GLN A 168 14.30 -17.88 -38.85
N LEU A 169 13.34 -17.22 -39.51
CA LEU A 169 13.22 -15.75 -39.50
C LEU A 169 12.93 -15.21 -38.10
N GLU A 170 12.10 -15.88 -37.32
CA GLU A 170 11.83 -15.54 -35.92
C GLU A 170 13.10 -15.64 -35.06
N TYR A 171 13.89 -16.70 -35.23
CA TYR A 171 15.15 -16.88 -34.51
C TYR A 171 16.19 -15.82 -34.91
N GLU A 172 16.30 -15.51 -36.20
CA GLU A 172 17.17 -14.45 -36.71
C GLU A 172 16.78 -13.08 -36.17
N LEU A 173 15.47 -12.76 -36.17
CA LEU A 173 14.94 -11.53 -35.61
C LEU A 173 15.24 -11.43 -34.10
N GLN A 174 15.00 -12.50 -33.35
CA GLN A 174 15.27 -12.54 -31.91
C GLN A 174 16.76 -12.32 -31.61
N GLN A 175 17.65 -12.95 -32.38
CA GLN A 175 19.09 -12.71 -32.27
C GLN A 175 19.46 -11.26 -32.62
N ALA A 176 18.91 -10.71 -33.70
CA ALA A 176 19.16 -9.33 -34.11
C ALA A 176 18.71 -8.33 -33.04
N GLN A 177 17.52 -8.53 -32.47
CA GLN A 177 17.00 -7.71 -31.37
C GLN A 177 17.86 -7.82 -30.09
N SER A 178 18.30 -9.02 -29.74
CA SER A 178 19.19 -9.23 -28.59
C SER A 178 20.53 -8.50 -28.78
N ARG A 179 21.12 -8.60 -29.99
CA ARG A 179 22.35 -7.88 -30.34
C ARG A 179 22.14 -6.37 -30.34
N TYR A 180 21.06 -5.89 -30.93
CA TYR A 180 20.70 -4.47 -30.95
C TYR A 180 20.58 -3.92 -29.52
N THR A 181 19.82 -4.59 -28.65
CA THR A 181 19.63 -4.20 -27.25
C THR A 181 20.96 -4.17 -26.49
N GLN A 182 21.83 -5.15 -26.72
CA GLN A 182 23.15 -5.20 -26.13
C GLN A 182 24.03 -4.03 -26.59
N VAL A 183 24.07 -3.76 -27.89
CA VAL A 183 24.86 -2.67 -28.47
C VAL A 183 24.31 -1.32 -28.01
N GLN A 184 22.99 -1.14 -27.99
CA GLN A 184 22.35 0.08 -27.51
C GLN A 184 22.65 0.33 -26.02
N GLY A 185 22.61 -0.71 -25.19
CA GLY A 185 22.98 -0.62 -23.78
C GLY A 185 24.46 -0.23 -23.60
N PHE A 186 25.35 -0.80 -24.41
CA PHE A 186 26.77 -0.43 -24.39
C PHE A 186 27.01 1.00 -24.86
N LEU A 187 26.34 1.42 -25.94
CA LEU A 187 26.42 2.77 -26.49
C LEU A 187 25.91 3.79 -25.47
N HIS A 188 24.75 3.54 -24.85
CA HIS A 188 24.19 4.43 -23.84
C HIS A 188 25.15 4.64 -22.67
N LEU A 189 25.78 3.57 -22.18
CA LEU A 189 26.78 3.64 -21.12
C LEU A 189 28.03 4.43 -21.57
N LYS A 190 28.50 4.22 -22.80
CA LYS A 190 29.64 4.96 -23.36
C LYS A 190 29.33 6.45 -23.50
N SER A 191 28.15 6.80 -24.01
CA SER A 191 27.70 8.19 -24.11
C SER A 191 27.60 8.85 -22.73
N GLN A 192 27.10 8.13 -21.72
CA GLN A 192 27.07 8.62 -20.34
C GLN A 192 28.47 8.88 -19.79
N ALA A 193 29.42 7.96 -20.03
CA ALA A 193 30.81 8.13 -19.61
C ALA A 193 31.48 9.33 -20.30
N VAL A 194 31.27 9.49 -21.60
CA VAL A 194 31.79 10.66 -22.36
C VAL A 194 31.23 11.96 -21.79
N GLY A 195 29.92 12.04 -21.52
CA GLY A 195 29.32 13.23 -20.92
C GLY A 195 29.90 13.59 -19.55
N LEU A 196 30.24 12.58 -18.73
CA LEU A 196 30.92 12.83 -17.46
C LEU A 196 32.37 13.31 -17.65
N PHE A 197 33.11 12.75 -18.61
CA PHE A 197 34.46 13.23 -18.91
C PHE A 197 34.47 14.63 -19.49
N GLU A 198 33.49 14.99 -20.31
CA GLU A 198 33.33 16.35 -20.81
C GLU A 198 33.06 17.32 -19.66
N LEU A 199 32.16 16.96 -18.73
CA LEU A 199 31.91 17.75 -17.52
C LEU A 199 33.17 17.91 -16.67
N GLU A 200 33.89 16.82 -16.39
CA GLU A 200 35.14 16.85 -15.62
C GLU A 200 36.19 17.75 -16.30
N ASN A 201 36.34 17.64 -17.62
CA ASN A 201 37.29 18.45 -18.38
C ASN A 201 36.92 19.94 -18.32
N THR A 202 35.63 20.30 -18.37
CA THR A 202 35.20 21.70 -18.21
C THR A 202 35.51 22.26 -16.82
N GLU A 203 35.25 21.50 -15.76
CA GLU A 203 35.56 21.90 -14.38
C GLU A 203 37.07 21.99 -14.14
N PHE A 204 37.84 21.06 -14.70
CA PHE A 204 39.30 21.08 -14.63
C PHE A 204 39.89 22.32 -15.30
N LEU A 205 39.41 22.67 -16.51
CA LEU A 205 39.82 23.88 -17.20
C LEU A 205 39.42 25.15 -16.42
N ALA A 206 38.22 25.18 -15.84
CA ALA A 206 37.76 26.29 -15.01
C ALA A 206 38.62 26.45 -13.74
N CYS A 207 38.98 25.36 -13.06
CA CYS A 207 39.90 25.40 -11.92
C CYS A 207 41.28 25.90 -12.35
N LYS A 208 41.81 25.41 -13.48
CA LYS A 208 43.11 25.86 -14.01
C LYS A 208 43.13 27.38 -14.26
N CYS A 209 42.10 27.93 -14.91
CA CYS A 209 41.99 29.37 -15.14
C CYS A 209 41.98 30.16 -13.82
N ARG A 210 41.19 29.72 -12.83
CA ARG A 210 41.12 30.39 -11.52
C ARG A 210 42.44 30.33 -10.74
N VAL A 211 43.14 29.20 -10.79
CA VAL A 211 44.48 29.08 -10.17
C VAL A 211 45.46 30.02 -10.86
N GLN A 212 45.42 30.11 -12.19
CA GLN A 212 46.27 31.01 -12.97
C GLN A 212 45.96 32.48 -12.66
N GLU A 213 44.69 32.87 -12.59
CA GLU A 213 44.27 34.22 -12.18
C GLU A 213 44.80 34.58 -10.79
N VAL A 214 44.74 33.66 -9.82
CA VAL A 214 45.29 33.88 -8.47
C VAL A 214 46.82 33.99 -8.50
N LEU A 215 47.51 33.17 -9.31
CA LEU A 215 48.96 33.26 -9.50
C LEU A 215 49.38 34.60 -10.11
N ASP A 216 48.63 35.08 -11.10
CA ASP A 216 48.95 36.32 -11.83
C ASP A 216 48.55 37.58 -11.03
N SER A 217 47.56 37.48 -10.14
CA SER A 217 47.02 38.61 -9.38
C SER A 217 47.64 38.82 -8.00
N SER A 218 48.44 37.88 -7.48
CA SER A 218 48.92 37.94 -6.10
C SER A 218 50.36 38.47 -5.96
N PRO A 219 50.60 39.64 -5.34
CA PRO A 219 51.92 40.00 -4.85
C PRO A 219 52.15 39.26 -3.53
N ILE A 220 53.10 38.32 -3.54
CA ILE A 220 53.90 37.83 -2.39
C ILE A 220 53.14 37.78 -1.05
N GLY A 221 52.65 36.59 -0.63
CA GLY A 221 52.62 36.27 0.81
C GLY A 221 51.34 35.73 1.48
N SER A 222 50.34 35.21 0.78
CA SER A 222 49.23 34.48 1.45
C SER A 222 49.05 33.06 0.93
N GLY A 223 49.92 32.14 1.38
CA GLY A 223 49.82 30.71 1.06
C GLY A 223 48.54 30.03 1.59
N ALA A 224 47.81 30.67 2.49
CA ALA A 224 46.55 30.15 3.05
C ALA A 224 45.42 30.15 2.01
N THR A 225 45.27 31.23 1.22
CA THR A 225 44.19 31.36 0.23
C THR A 225 44.38 30.40 -0.95
N MET A 226 45.62 30.22 -1.41
CA MET A 226 45.95 29.25 -2.47
C MET A 226 45.76 27.80 -2.00
N SER A 227 46.16 27.49 -0.76
CA SER A 227 46.02 26.14 -0.19
C SER A 227 44.56 25.72 -0.08
N ASP A 228 43.67 26.59 0.39
CA ASP A 228 42.26 26.26 0.55
C ASP A 228 41.50 26.17 -0.79
N MET A 229 41.89 26.98 -1.78
CA MET A 229 41.33 26.86 -3.13
C MET A 229 41.80 25.58 -3.83
N MET A 230 43.09 25.25 -3.72
CA MET A 230 43.64 23.99 -4.23
C MET A 230 42.96 22.77 -3.58
N LYS A 231 42.71 22.81 -2.26
CA LYS A 231 41.96 21.76 -1.56
C LYS A 231 40.54 21.60 -2.10
N ARG A 232 39.81 22.69 -2.36
CA ARG A 232 38.46 22.63 -2.95
C ARG A 232 38.46 22.04 -4.36
N CYS A 233 39.41 22.43 -5.21
CA CYS A 233 39.56 21.81 -6.54
C CYS A 233 39.93 20.32 -6.44
N ILE A 234 40.83 19.94 -5.53
CA ILE A 234 41.21 18.53 -5.32
C ILE A 234 40.01 17.72 -4.80
N LEU A 235 39.19 18.28 -3.90
CA LEU A 235 37.99 17.61 -3.39
C LEU A 235 36.95 17.40 -4.48
N ALA A 236 36.65 18.43 -5.28
CA ALA A 236 35.74 18.30 -6.43
C ALA A 236 36.24 17.25 -7.44
N ALA A 237 37.53 17.29 -7.79
CA ALA A 237 38.13 16.30 -8.68
C ALA A 237 38.05 14.87 -8.09
N LYS A 238 38.24 14.70 -6.78
CA LYS A 238 38.08 13.41 -6.10
C LYS A 238 36.64 12.90 -6.12
N ASP A 239 35.67 13.76 -5.88
CA ASP A 239 34.25 13.39 -5.89
C ASP A 239 33.79 12.99 -7.30
N HIS A 240 34.26 13.69 -8.34
CA HIS A 240 34.02 13.33 -9.74
C HIS A 240 34.74 12.03 -10.15
N ALA A 241 35.99 11.83 -9.72
CA ALA A 241 36.73 10.58 -9.93
C ALA A 241 36.07 9.38 -9.24
N ALA A 242 35.49 9.58 -8.06
CA ALA A 242 34.71 8.55 -7.38
C ALA A 242 33.42 8.20 -8.14
N GLN A 243 32.73 9.21 -8.70
CA GLN A 243 31.54 8.98 -9.53
C GLN A 243 31.85 8.25 -10.84
N THR A 244 32.97 8.57 -11.51
CA THR A 244 33.41 7.83 -12.72
C THR A 244 33.91 6.42 -12.40
N GLN A 245 34.45 6.15 -11.21
CA GLN A 245 34.81 4.79 -10.75
C GLN A 245 33.60 3.89 -10.43
N ILE A 246 32.43 4.45 -10.11
CA ILE A 246 31.21 3.67 -9.86
C ILE A 246 30.68 3.00 -11.14
N LEU A 247 30.97 3.55 -12.32
CA LEU A 247 30.55 3.02 -13.62
C LEU A 247 31.24 1.69 -14.04
N PRO A 248 32.57 1.52 -13.93
CA PRO A 248 33.23 0.24 -14.22
C PRO A 248 32.91 -0.85 -13.18
N VAL A 249 32.58 -0.50 -11.93
CA VAL A 249 32.14 -1.47 -10.90
C VAL A 249 30.77 -2.07 -11.26
N HIS A 250 29.86 -1.27 -11.83
CA HIS A 250 28.62 -1.78 -12.40
C HIS A 250 28.86 -2.73 -13.59
N GLN A 251 29.85 -2.46 -14.44
CA GLN A 251 30.28 -3.36 -15.53
C GLN A 251 30.77 -4.72 -15.02
N ALA A 252 31.62 -4.75 -13.99
CA ALA A 252 32.12 -5.99 -13.42
C ALA A 252 31.03 -6.84 -12.75
N ARG A 253 30.03 -6.17 -12.14
CA ARG A 253 28.90 -6.85 -11.47
C ARG A 253 27.89 -7.43 -12.47
N ILE A 254 27.62 -6.72 -13.57
CA ILE A 254 26.73 -7.19 -14.64
C ILE A 254 27.36 -8.33 -15.46
N GLN A 255 28.69 -8.31 -15.69
CA GLN A 255 29.37 -9.40 -16.38
C GLN A 255 29.53 -10.66 -15.49
N ARG A 256 29.85 -10.51 -14.19
CA ARG A 256 29.93 -11.66 -13.26
C ARG A 256 28.59 -12.34 -13.01
N GLY A 257 27.47 -11.60 -12.98
CA GLY A 257 26.14 -12.18 -12.80
C GLY A 257 25.67 -13.02 -14.00
N LYS A 258 26.28 -12.85 -15.18
CA LYS A 258 25.95 -13.62 -16.39
C LYS A 258 26.78 -14.89 -16.54
N THR A 259 28.02 -14.92 -16.05
CA THR A 259 28.86 -16.12 -16.10
C THR A 259 28.43 -17.20 -15.11
N THR A 260 27.80 -16.82 -13.99
CA THR A 260 27.25 -17.79 -13.02
C THR A 260 25.94 -18.42 -13.47
N ASN A 261 25.06 -17.68 -14.17
CA ASN A 261 23.82 -18.24 -14.71
C ASN A 261 24.02 -19.07 -15.98
N ALA A 262 25.11 -18.87 -16.73
CA ALA A 262 25.43 -19.69 -17.90
C ALA A 262 26.05 -21.06 -17.52
N GLN A 263 26.57 -21.22 -16.30
CA GLN A 263 27.15 -22.47 -15.80
C GLN A 263 26.18 -23.35 -14.99
N SER A 264 24.95 -22.89 -14.69
CA SER A 264 23.94 -23.71 -14.00
C SER A 264 22.91 -24.34 -14.93
N PHE A 265 23.12 -24.28 -16.25
CA PHE A 265 22.24 -24.84 -17.29
C PHE A 265 22.99 -25.70 -18.32
N MET A 266 24.14 -26.25 -17.94
CA MET A 266 24.72 -27.46 -18.54
C MET A 266 24.58 -28.60 -17.53
#